data_AF-A0A553KHN9-F1
#
_entry.id   AF-A0A553KHN9-F1
#
_cell.length_a   1.000
_cell.length_b   1.000
_cell.length_c   1.000
_cell.angle_alpha   90.00
_cell.angle_beta   90.00
_cell.angle_gamma   90.00
#
_symmetry.space_group_name_H-M   'P 1'
#
loop_
_entity.id
_entity.type
_entity.pdbx_description
1 polymer ?
#
loop_
_entity_poly.entity_id
_entity_poly.type
_entity_poly.pdbx_seq_one_letter_code
_entity_poly.pdbx_strand_id
1 'polypeptide(L)' 'MSLLERLNNDMKQAMKNKEKDKLSVIRMVKSALQNEAIKLGKTLTEDEELTVLSRELKQRKDSLQ' A
#
# COMPACT_ATOMS: atom_id res chain seq x y z
N MET A 1 -15.68 0.87 -2.12
CA MET A 1 -14.54 -0.06 -2.11
C MET A 1 -13.54 0.45 -1.11
N SER A 2 -13.05 -0.41 -0.22
CA SER A 2 -11.94 -0.06 0.66
C SER A 2 -10.63 0.10 -0.12
N LEU A 3 -9.64 0.78 0.46
CA LEU A 3 -8.31 0.89 -0.15
C LEU A 3 -7.68 -0.49 -0.38
N LEU A 4 -7.84 -1.43 0.56
CA LEU A 4 -7.33 -2.79 0.43
C LEU A 4 -7.99 -3.55 -0.73
N GLU A 5 -9.29 -3.39 -0.94
CA GLU A 5 -10.00 -3.97 -2.10
C GLU A 5 -9.45 -3.40 -3.42
N ARG A 6 -9.24 -2.08 -3.47
CA ARG A 6 -8.65 -1.42 -4.63
C ARG A 6 -7.25 -1.96 -4.92
N LEU A 7 -6.38 -2.03 -3.92
CA LEU A 7 -5.02 -2.55 -4.07
C LEU A 7 -5.02 -4.02 -4.53
N ASN A 8 -5.96 -4.84 -4.06
CA ASN A 8 -6.08 -6.22 -4.53
C ASN A 8 -6.48 -6.32 -6.01
N ASN A 9 -7.40 -5.46 -6.46
CA ASN A 9 -7.82 -5.41 -7.86
C ASN A 9 -6.68 -4.89 -8.75
N ASP A 10 -6.00 -3.83 -8.33
CA ASP A 10 -4.85 -3.26 -9.05
C ASP A 10 -3.69 -4.27 -9.11
N MET A 11 -3.48 -5.08 -8.06
CA MET A 11 -2.49 -6.14 -8.04
C MET A 11 -2.79 -7.21 -9.09
N LYS A 12 -4.05 -7.69 -9.16
CA LYS A 12 -4.48 -8.67 -10.18
C LYS A 12 -4.29 -8.11 -11.59
N GLN A 13 -4.64 -6.84 -11.80
CA GLN A 13 -4.47 -6.19 -13.09
C GLN A 13 -2.99 -6.03 -13.47
N ALA A 14 -2.15 -5.61 -12.53
CA ALA A 14 -0.70 -5.48 -12.75
C ALA A 14 -0.04 -6.85 -13.04
N MET A 15 -0.50 -7.93 -12.40
CA MET A 15 -0.07 -9.30 -12.71
C MET A 15 -0.45 -9.69 -14.14
N LYS A 16 -1.71 -9.45 -14.54
CA LYS A 16 -2.20 -9.74 -15.90
C LYS A 16 -1.43 -8.98 -16.97
N ASN A 17 -1.13 -7.71 -16.70
CA ASN A 17 -0.40 -6.83 -17.62
C ASN A 17 1.13 -6.99 -17.56
N LYS A 18 1.65 -7.83 -16.66
CA LYS A 18 3.10 -8.02 -16.42
C LYS A 18 3.81 -6.70 -16.02
N GLU A 19 3.12 -5.80 -15.34
CA GLU A 19 3.61 -4.50 -14.85
C GLU A 19 4.45 -4.69 -13.56
N LYS A 20 5.69 -5.20 -13.70
CA LYS A 20 6.53 -5.62 -12.56
C LYS A 20 6.73 -4.54 -11.50
N ASP A 21 7.08 -3.32 -11.91
CA ASP A 21 7.40 -2.23 -10.97
C ASP A 21 6.15 -1.80 -10.20
N LYS A 22 5.04 -1.58 -10.91
CA LYS A 22 3.75 -1.23 -10.31
C LYS A 22 3.28 -2.33 -9.35
N LEU A 23 3.41 -3.59 -9.75
CA LEU A 23 3.06 -4.74 -8.93
C LEU A 23 3.90 -4.80 -7.64
N SER A 24 5.19 -4.49 -7.72
CA SER A 24 6.07 -4.38 -6.55
C SER A 24 5.57 -3.29 -5.59
N VAL A 25 5.32 -2.09 -6.10
CA VAL A 25 4.83 -0.95 -5.31
C VAL A 25 3.49 -1.26 -4.65
N ILE A 26 2.53 -1.84 -5.38
CA ILE A 26 1.21 -2.21 -4.84
C ILE A 26 1.36 -3.20 -3.67
N ARG A 27 2.20 -4.23 -3.81
CA ARG A 27 2.41 -5.20 -2.73
C ARG A 27 3.03 -4.55 -1.49
N MET A 28 4.05 -3.71 -1.67
CA MET A 28 4.70 -3.02 -0.55
C MET A 28 3.70 -2.14 0.22
N VAL A 29 2.91 -1.33 -0.50
CA VAL A 29 1.90 -0.47 0.14
C VAL A 29 0.84 -1.30 0.86
N LYS A 30 0.36 -2.38 0.24
CA LYS A 30 -0.60 -3.28 0.88
C LYS A 30 -0.04 -3.89 2.18
N SER A 31 1.21 -4.36 2.14
CA SER A 31 1.88 -4.90 3.35
C SER A 31 2.05 -3.85 4.44
N ALA A 32 2.40 -2.61 4.09
CA ALA A 32 2.51 -1.52 5.06
C ALA A 32 1.19 -1.24 5.78
N LEU A 33 0.07 -1.21 5.05
CA LEU A 33 -1.27 -1.04 5.63
C LEU A 33 -1.66 -2.22 6.53
N GLN A 34 -1.41 -3.45 6.09
CA GLN A 34 -1.71 -4.65 6.88
C GLN A 34 -0.87 -4.70 8.17
N ASN A 35 0.41 -4.32 8.10
CA ASN A 35 1.29 -4.29 9.25
C ASN A 35 0.85 -3.23 10.27
N GLU A 36 0.40 -2.05 9.83
CA GLU A 36 -0.12 -1.03 10.74
C GLU A 36 -1.44 -1.49 11.39
N ALA A 37 -2.33 -2.13 10.64
CA ALA A 37 -3.56 -2.72 11.18
C ALA A 37 -3.25 -3.78 12.27
N ILE A 38 -2.28 -4.67 12.01
CA ILE A 38 -1.82 -5.68 12.98
C ILE A 38 -1.25 -5.00 14.23
N LYS A 39 -0.41 -3.98 14.05
CA LYS A 39 0.21 -3.23 15.15
C LYS A 39 -0.82 -2.54 16.04
N LEU A 40 -1.88 -1.98 15.46
CA LEU A 40 -2.96 -1.32 16.20
C LEU A 40 -4.02 -2.30 16.70
N GLY A 41 -3.99 -3.55 16.26
CA GLY A 41 -4.99 -4.57 16.61
C GLY A 41 -6.40 -4.28 16.10
N LYS A 42 -6.52 -3.43 15.07
CA LYS A 42 -7.80 -3.02 14.48
C LYS A 42 -7.67 -2.73 12.99
N THR A 43 -8.80 -2.67 12.30
CA THR A 43 -8.86 -2.10 10.95
C THR A 43 -8.51 -0.61 10.98
N LEU A 44 -7.77 -0.15 9.97
CA LEU A 44 -7.43 1.26 9.83
C LEU A 44 -8.67 2.07 9.41
N THR A 45 -8.76 3.28 9.95
CA THR A 45 -9.62 4.34 9.42
C THR A 45 -8.97 4.97 8.18
N GLU A 46 -9.74 5.69 7.36
CA GLU A 46 -9.22 6.35 6.15
C GLU A 46 -8.07 7.31 6.46
N ASP A 47 -8.13 8.05 7.58
CA ASP A 47 -7.05 8.95 8.00
C ASP A 47 -5.77 8.21 8.40
N GLU A 48 -5.91 7.05 9.03
CA GLU A 48 -4.78 6.18 9.36
C GLU A 48 -4.16 5.58 8.09
N GLU A 49 -4.99 5.19 7.12
CA GLU A 49 -4.52 4.75 5.80
C GLU A 49 -3.73 5.86 5.09
N LEU A 50 -4.26 7.10 5.06
CA LEU A 50 -3.57 8.26 4.49
C LEU A 50 -2.24 8.57 5.18
N THR A 51 -2.19 8.40 6.50
CA THR A 51 -0.96 8.56 7.29
C THR A 51 0.09 7.55 6.88
N VAL A 52 -0.28 6.27 6.74
CA VAL A 52 0.63 5.21 6.27
C VAL A 52 1.11 5.51 4.85
N LEU A 53 0.23 5.90 3.93
CA LEU A 53 0.60 6.25 2.55
C LEU A 53 1.57 7.42 2.49
N SER A 54 1.34 8.45 3.31
CA SER A 54 2.21 9.63 3.38
C SER A 54 3.61 9.27 3.89
N ARG A 55 3.69 8.38 4.89
CA ARG A 55 4.96 7.84 5.41
C ARG A 55 5.71 7.05 4.34
N GLU A 56 5.02 6.15 3.65
CA GLU A 56 5.57 5.33 2.57
C GLU A 56 6.08 6.18 1.38
N LEU A 57 5.39 7.27 1.07
CA LEU A 57 5.83 8.24 0.05
C LEU A 57 7.09 8.98 0.50
N LYS A 58 7.12 9.46 1.75
CA LYS A 58 8.27 10.17 2.30
C LYS A 58 9.52 9.29 2.29
N GLN A 59 9.43 8.04 2.78
CA GLN A 59 10.57 7.12 2.80
C GLN A 59 11.16 6.87 1.41
N ARG A 60 10.32 6.78 0.37
CA ARG A 60 10.78 6.62 -1.02
C ARG A 60 11.48 7.88 -1.54
N LYS A 61 10.98 9.07 -1.21
CA LYS A 61 11.64 10.34 -1.56
C LYS A 61 12.99 10.47 -0.87
N ASP A 62 13.04 10.17 0.43
CA ASP A 62 14.27 10.25 1.23
C ASP A 62 15.31 9.22 0.76
N SER A 63 14.89 8.06 0.23
CA SER A 63 15.80 7.03 -0.31
C SER A 63 16.36 7.35 -1.70
N LEU A 64 15.80 8.34 -2.40
CA LEU A 64 16.27 8.82 -3.71
C LEU A 64 17.26 9.99 -3.59
N GLN A 65 17.38 10.57 -2.40
CA GLN A 65 18.34 11.63 -2.09
C GLN A 65 19.69 11.03 -1.69
#